data_AF-A0A165Z433-F1
#
_entry.id   AF-A0A165Z433-F1
#
_cell.length_a   1.000
_cell.length_b   1.000
_cell.length_c   1.000
_cell.angle_alpha   90.00
_cell.angle_beta   90.00
_cell.angle_gamma   90.00
#
_symmetry.space_group_name_H-M   'P 1'
#
loop_
_entity.id
_entity.type
_entity.pdbx_description
1 polymer ?
#
loop_
_entity_poly.entity_id
_entity_poly.type
_entity_poly.pdbx_seq_one_letter_code
_entity_poly.pdbx_strand_id
1 'polypeptide(L)'
;MISSTIPSQTILLPDLLKDWPMKRTIHPLYEEVSSESADWVETLKPFNKHHLASFRKCKFGLLASLAYPKCSREHLRTGCDLMNAFFVFDEITDNQSAEDVQKGADIIMDALRWVFFRITQLIFLRYSN
;
A
#
# COMPACT_ATOMS: atom_id res chain seq x y z
N MET A 1 -47.48 -10.22 16.18
CA MET A 1 -46.23 -9.95 15.44
C MET A 1 -45.91 -8.47 15.60
N ILE A 2 -44.96 -8.13 16.46
CA ILE A 2 -44.54 -6.72 16.67
C ILE A 2 -43.39 -6.48 15.69
N SER A 3 -43.65 -5.68 14.65
CA SER A 3 -42.63 -5.18 13.75
C SER A 3 -41.81 -4.14 14.50
N SER A 4 -40.69 -4.55 15.09
CA SER A 4 -39.73 -3.63 15.70
C SER A 4 -38.86 -3.04 14.59
N THR A 5 -39.28 -1.90 14.05
CA THR A 5 -38.43 -1.03 13.23
C THR A 5 -37.32 -0.46 14.13
N ILE A 6 -36.10 -0.97 13.96
CA ILE A 6 -34.91 -0.39 14.60
C ILE A 6 -34.79 1.05 14.08
N PRO A 7 -34.75 2.07 14.95
CA PRO A 7 -34.56 3.45 14.52
C PRO A 7 -33.25 3.58 13.74
N SER A 8 -33.31 4.15 12.54
CA SER A 8 -32.09 4.48 11.78
C SER A 8 -31.31 5.55 12.54
N GLN A 9 -30.19 5.17 13.13
CA GLN A 9 -29.29 6.07 13.84
C GLN A 9 -28.31 6.68 12.83
N THR A 10 -28.33 8.01 12.68
CA THR A 10 -27.35 8.74 11.86
C THR A 10 -26.29 9.35 12.75
N ILE A 11 -25.01 9.13 12.41
CA ILE A 11 -23.87 9.75 13.06
C ILE A 11 -23.29 10.77 12.07
N LEU A 12 -23.23 12.04 12.48
CA LEU A 12 -22.58 13.09 11.69
C LEU A 12 -21.12 13.18 12.11
N LEU A 13 -20.20 12.87 11.19
CA LEU A 13 -18.78 13.12 11.39
C LEU A 13 -18.48 14.61 11.14
N PRO A 14 -17.58 15.23 11.93
CA PRO A 14 -17.12 16.58 11.64
C PRO A 14 -16.38 16.62 10.30
N ASP A 15 -16.40 17.77 9.62
CA ASP A 15 -15.57 17.98 8.44
C ASP A 15 -14.10 18.08 8.87
N LEU A 16 -13.38 16.96 8.77
CA LEU A 16 -11.98 16.83 9.15
C LEU A 16 -11.03 17.66 8.25
N LEU A 17 -11.52 18.19 7.12
CA LEU A 17 -10.73 18.92 6.14
C LEU A 17 -11.08 20.40 6.02
N LYS A 18 -12.06 20.90 6.78
CA LYS A 18 -12.61 22.26 6.68
C LYS A 18 -11.55 23.35 6.64
N ASP A 19 -10.51 23.22 7.48
CA ASP A 19 -9.42 24.19 7.62
C ASP A 19 -8.06 23.55 7.29
N TRP A 20 -8.04 22.52 6.44
CA TRP A 20 -6.80 21.81 6.11
C TRP A 20 -5.83 22.73 5.36
N PRO A 21 -4.64 23.04 5.94
CA PRO A 21 -3.77 24.10 5.42
C PRO A 21 -2.99 23.66 4.16
N MET A 22 -2.92 22.35 3.92
CA MET A 22 -2.05 21.79 2.89
C MET A 22 -2.80 21.66 1.57
N LYS A 23 -2.35 22.41 0.54
CA LYS A 23 -2.92 22.30 -0.80
C LYS A 23 -2.68 20.89 -1.34
N ARG A 24 -3.77 20.19 -1.64
CA ARG A 24 -3.75 18.88 -2.29
C ARG A 24 -3.04 19.01 -3.64
N THR A 25 -1.92 18.33 -3.79
CA THR A 25 -1.18 18.22 -5.05
C THR A 25 -1.03 16.74 -5.34
N ILE A 26 -1.34 16.33 -6.56
CA ILE A 26 -1.19 14.96 -7.02
C ILE A 26 -0.05 14.90 -8.02
N HIS A 27 0.72 13.82 -8.00
CA HIS A 27 1.74 13.58 -9.01
C HIS A 27 1.10 13.52 -10.42
N PRO A 28 1.67 14.18 -11.44
CA PRO A 28 1.06 14.23 -12.80
C PRO A 28 1.03 12.89 -13.53
N LEU A 29 1.86 11.93 -13.11
CA LEU A 29 1.92 10.57 -13.66
C LEU A 29 1.16 9.54 -12.81
N TYR A 30 0.26 9.98 -11.93
CA TYR A 30 -0.48 9.10 -11.01
C TYR A 30 -1.19 7.96 -11.76
N GLU A 31 -2.00 8.27 -12.77
CA GLU A 31 -2.86 7.30 -13.43
C GLU A 31 -2.04 6.17 -14.08
N GLU A 32 -0.98 6.53 -14.81
CA GLU A 32 -0.06 5.59 -15.46
C GLU A 32 0.65 4.73 -14.41
N VAL A 33 1.39 5.36 -13.51
CA VAL A 33 2.29 4.65 -12.59
C VAL A 33 1.51 3.83 -11.55
N SER A 34 0.35 4.32 -11.10
CA SER A 34 -0.53 3.57 -10.20
C SER A 34 -1.10 2.33 -10.88
N SER A 35 -1.46 2.41 -12.17
CA SER A 35 -1.98 1.26 -12.91
C SER A 35 -0.89 0.20 -13.08
N GLU A 36 0.30 0.60 -13.53
CA GLU A 36 1.42 -0.33 -13.73
C GLU A 36 1.82 -1.03 -12.42
N SER A 37 1.72 -0.33 -11.28
CA SER A 37 1.97 -0.88 -9.95
C SER A 37 0.91 -1.89 -9.54
N ALA A 38 -0.37 -1.54 -9.67
CA ALA A 38 -1.48 -2.45 -9.36
C ALA A 38 -1.42 -3.72 -10.22
N ASP A 39 -1.20 -3.57 -11.53
CA ASP A 39 -1.10 -4.70 -12.46
C ASP A 39 0.09 -5.62 -12.10
N TRP A 40 1.23 -5.04 -11.68
CA TRP A 40 2.37 -5.83 -11.21
C TRP A 40 2.04 -6.63 -9.94
N VAL A 41 1.42 -6.01 -8.93
CA VAL A 41 1.04 -6.69 -7.67
C VAL A 41 0.07 -7.84 -7.95
N GLU A 42 -0.84 -7.67 -8.91
CA GLU A 42 -1.77 -8.72 -9.33
C GLU A 42 -1.08 -9.95 -9.91
N THR A 43 0.07 -9.79 -10.57
CA THR A 43 0.84 -10.93 -11.09
C THR A 43 1.33 -11.86 -9.98
N LEU A 44 1.50 -11.33 -8.75
CA LEU A 44 1.88 -12.10 -7.57
C LEU A 44 0.73 -12.94 -7.00
N LYS A 45 -0.50 -12.74 -7.51
CA LYS A 45 -1.72 -13.42 -7.09
C LYS A 45 -1.92 -13.40 -5.56
N PRO A 46 -1.82 -12.23 -4.89
CA PRO A 46 -1.96 -12.16 -3.43
C PRO A 46 -3.38 -12.50 -2.95
N PHE A 47 -4.37 -12.38 -3.85
CA PHE A 47 -5.78 -12.42 -3.50
C PHE A 47 -6.60 -13.27 -4.46
N ASN A 48 -7.76 -13.75 -3.96
CA ASN A 48 -8.82 -14.26 -4.81
C ASN A 48 -9.53 -13.11 -5.57
N LYS A 49 -10.37 -13.44 -6.55
CA LYS A 49 -11.05 -12.44 -7.40
C LYS A 49 -11.89 -11.41 -6.61
N HIS A 50 -12.48 -11.81 -5.49
CA HIS A 50 -13.31 -10.93 -4.67
C HIS A 50 -12.44 -9.89 -3.95
N HIS A 51 -11.42 -10.33 -3.22
CA HIS A 51 -10.50 -9.43 -2.52
C HIS A 51 -9.73 -8.55 -3.48
N LEU A 52 -9.39 -9.04 -4.67
CA LEU A 52 -8.74 -8.22 -5.69
C LEU A 52 -9.62 -7.04 -6.16
N ALA A 53 -10.92 -7.28 -6.34
CA ALA A 53 -11.85 -6.21 -6.72
C ALA A 53 -11.98 -5.14 -5.62
N SER A 54 -11.94 -5.54 -4.34
CA SER A 54 -11.89 -4.61 -3.21
C SER A 54 -10.56 -3.85 -3.17
N PHE A 55 -9.43 -4.54 -3.36
CA PHE A 55 -8.10 -3.95 -3.38
C PHE A 55 -7.97 -2.84 -4.43
N ARG A 56 -8.46 -3.06 -5.66
CA ARG A 56 -8.47 -2.03 -6.71
C ARG A 56 -9.24 -0.77 -6.34
N LYS A 57 -10.31 -0.89 -5.55
CA LYS A 57 -11.15 0.25 -5.14
C LYS A 57 -10.46 1.16 -4.13
N CYS A 58 -9.49 0.64 -3.37
CA CYS A 58 -8.77 1.42 -2.37
C CYS A 58 -7.80 2.44 -2.99
N LYS A 59 -7.36 2.23 -4.24
CA LYS A 59 -6.50 3.15 -4.99
C LYS A 59 -5.23 3.54 -4.23
N PHE A 60 -4.45 2.57 -3.74
CA PHE A 60 -3.25 2.85 -2.93
C PHE A 60 -2.18 3.67 -3.66
N GLY A 61 -2.09 3.57 -4.99
CA GLY A 61 -1.22 4.45 -5.77
C GLY A 61 -1.65 5.93 -5.76
N LEU A 62 -2.93 6.24 -5.50
CA LEU A 62 -3.38 7.61 -5.26
C LEU A 62 -2.79 8.16 -3.96
N LEU A 63 -2.76 7.34 -2.90
CA LEU A 63 -2.14 7.73 -1.64
C LEU A 63 -0.65 8.04 -1.84
N ALA A 64 0.09 7.16 -2.54
CA ALA A 64 1.50 7.42 -2.88
C ALA A 64 1.67 8.72 -3.69
N SER A 65 0.80 8.95 -4.69
CA SER A 65 0.85 10.12 -5.57
C SER A 65 0.52 11.45 -4.86
N LEU A 66 -0.27 11.39 -3.79
CA LEU A 66 -0.58 12.53 -2.92
C LEU A 66 0.52 12.78 -1.88
N ALA A 67 1.16 11.72 -1.40
CA ALA A 67 2.26 11.82 -0.42
C ALA A 67 3.56 12.30 -1.08
N TYR A 68 3.83 11.89 -2.32
CA TYR A 68 5.07 12.18 -3.04
C TYR A 68 4.84 12.89 -4.38
N PRO A 69 4.13 14.04 -4.42
CA PRO A 69 3.64 14.64 -5.67
C PRO A 69 4.74 15.24 -6.56
N LYS A 70 5.96 15.40 -6.04
CA LYS A 70 7.08 16.07 -6.73
C LYS A 70 8.30 15.16 -6.92
N CYS A 71 8.17 13.86 -6.64
CA CYS A 71 9.27 12.92 -6.84
C CYS A 71 9.45 12.60 -8.33
N SER A 72 10.49 11.81 -8.67
CA SER A 72 10.64 11.31 -10.04
C SER A 72 9.64 10.18 -10.32
N ARG A 73 9.44 9.84 -11.59
CA ARG A 73 8.58 8.71 -11.99
C ARG A 73 8.99 7.41 -11.29
N GLU A 74 10.29 7.17 -11.16
CA GLU A 74 10.84 5.97 -10.53
C GLU A 74 10.51 5.93 -9.04
N HIS A 75 10.69 7.05 -8.35
CA HIS A 75 10.33 7.15 -6.93
C HIS A 75 8.81 7.03 -6.71
N LEU A 76 8.00 7.60 -7.61
CA LEU A 76 6.56 7.40 -7.56
C LEU A 76 6.23 5.92 -7.70
N ARG A 77 6.86 5.23 -8.66
CA ARG A 77 6.64 3.82 -8.89
C ARG A 77 6.99 2.99 -7.66
N THR A 78 8.15 3.22 -7.06
CA THR A 78 8.54 2.61 -5.79
C THR A 78 7.53 2.90 -4.67
N GLY A 79 7.04 4.14 -4.58
CA GLY A 79 6.02 4.52 -3.61
C GLY A 79 4.70 3.78 -3.80
N CYS A 80 4.23 3.64 -5.04
CA CYS A 80 3.02 2.86 -5.36
C CYS A 80 3.20 1.38 -5.01
N ASP A 81 4.34 0.79 -5.38
CA ASP A 81 4.64 -0.62 -5.08
C ASP A 81 4.70 -0.85 -3.57
N LEU A 82 5.34 0.05 -2.82
CA LEU A 82 5.42 0.00 -1.36
C LEU A 82 4.04 0.13 -0.71
N MET A 83 3.23 1.08 -1.15
CA MET A 83 1.87 1.25 -0.62
C MET A 83 1.02 0.02 -0.88
N ASN A 84 1.03 -0.52 -2.10
CA ASN A 84 0.31 -1.75 -2.39
C ASN A 84 0.81 -2.92 -1.50
N ALA A 85 2.12 -3.06 -1.30
CA ALA A 85 2.68 -4.10 -0.45
C ALA A 85 2.21 -3.99 1.01
N PHE A 86 2.18 -2.78 1.59
CA PHE A 86 1.67 -2.57 2.95
C PHE A 86 0.24 -3.07 3.11
N PHE A 87 -0.64 -2.70 2.19
CA PHE A 87 -2.05 -3.11 2.27
C PHE A 87 -2.28 -4.57 1.87
N VAL A 88 -1.38 -5.17 1.09
CA VAL A 88 -1.40 -6.63 0.90
C VAL A 88 -1.12 -7.35 2.21
N PHE A 89 -0.10 -6.91 2.94
CA PHE A 89 0.24 -7.53 4.22
C PHE A 89 -0.85 -7.30 5.26
N ASP A 90 -1.36 -6.08 5.39
CA ASP A 90 -2.47 -5.71 6.29
C ASP A 90 -3.66 -6.68 6.16
N GLU A 91 -4.21 -6.82 4.94
CA GLU A 91 -5.36 -7.70 4.64
C GLU A 91 -5.07 -9.19 4.93
N ILE A 92 -3.85 -9.65 4.66
CA ILE A 92 -3.43 -11.03 4.96
C ILE A 92 -3.39 -11.23 6.47
N THR A 93 -2.78 -10.28 7.21
CA THR A 93 -2.53 -10.42 8.64
C THR A 93 -3.78 -10.23 9.50
N ASP A 94 -4.77 -9.47 9.04
CA ASP A 94 -6.06 -9.26 9.73
C ASP A 94 -6.82 -10.56 9.98
N ASN A 95 -6.57 -11.58 9.16
CA ASN A 95 -7.22 -12.89 9.24
C ASN A 95 -6.29 -13.99 9.81
N GLN A 96 -5.13 -13.62 10.36
CA GLN A 96 -4.12 -14.56 10.84
C GLN A 96 -4.00 -14.59 12.36
N SER A 97 -3.44 -15.68 12.89
CA SER A 97 -3.05 -15.76 14.29
C SER A 97 -1.80 -14.90 14.55
N ALA A 98 -1.60 -14.46 15.80
CA ALA A 98 -0.40 -13.71 16.18
C ALA A 98 0.91 -14.45 15.84
N GLU A 99 0.90 -15.79 15.94
CA GLU A 99 2.04 -16.63 15.58
C GLU A 99 2.33 -16.57 14.07
N ASP A 100 1.29 -16.65 13.22
CA ASP A 100 1.46 -16.60 11.77
C ASP A 100 1.85 -15.21 11.28
N VAL A 101 1.32 -14.15 11.91
CA VAL A 101 1.74 -12.76 11.66
C VAL A 101 3.23 -12.60 11.97
N GLN A 102 3.72 -13.15 13.09
CA GLN A 102 5.15 -13.07 13.44
C GLN A 102 6.04 -13.77 12.39
N LYS A 103 5.64 -14.97 11.93
CA LYS A 103 6.36 -15.68 10.85
C LYS A 103 6.41 -14.86 9.56
N GLY A 104 5.28 -14.26 9.18
CA GLY A 104 5.19 -13.38 8.02
C GLY A 104 6.10 -12.15 8.14
N ALA A 105 6.09 -11.50 9.30
CA ALA A 105 6.95 -10.36 9.59
C ALA A 105 8.44 -10.74 9.51
N ASP A 106 8.83 -11.89 10.05
CA ASP A 106 10.22 -12.37 9.99
C ASP A 106 10.67 -12.59 8.54
N ILE A 107 9.83 -13.21 7.69
CA ILE A 107 10.11 -13.42 6.26
C ILE A 107 10.27 -12.08 5.52
N ILE A 108 9.36 -11.13 5.75
CA ILE A 108 9.40 -9.80 5.11
C ILE A 108 10.67 -9.06 5.53
N MET A 109 10.99 -9.07 6.82
CA MET A 109 12.16 -8.38 7.34
C MET A 109 13.47 -9.03 6.90
N ASP A 110 13.52 -10.35 6.77
CA ASP A 110 14.66 -11.05 6.17
C ASP A 110 14.86 -10.62 4.71
N ALA A 111 13.81 -10.61 3.90
CA ALA A 111 13.87 -10.17 2.50
C ALA A 111 14.37 -8.72 2.36
N LEU A 112 13.87 -7.79 3.20
CA LEU A 112 14.28 -6.39 3.19
C LEU A 112 15.75 -6.20 3.61
N ARG A 113 16.21 -6.94 4.63
CA ARG A 113 17.60 -6.87 5.10
C ARG A 113 18.58 -7.52 4.12
N TRP A 114 18.17 -8.60 3.46
CA TRP A 114 19.03 -9.35 2.54
C TRP A 114 19.43 -8.53 1.31
N VAL A 115 18.50 -7.73 0.77
CA VAL A 115 18.78 -6.79 -0.32
C VAL A 115 19.88 -5.79 0.08
N PHE A 116 19.86 -5.32 1.33
CA PHE A 116 20.85 -4.38 1.84
C PHE A 116 22.27 -4.98 1.92
N PHE A 117 22.37 -6.25 2.32
CA PHE A 117 23.64 -6.97 2.39
C PHE A 117 24.25 -7.22 0.99
N ARG A 118 23.43 -7.54 -0.01
CA ARG A 118 23.91 -7.78 -1.39
C ARG A 118 24.37 -6.50 -2.09
N ILE A 119 23.68 -5.39 -1.89
CA ILE A 119 24.07 -4.11 -2.49
C ILE A 119 25.41 -3.63 -1.92
N THR A 120 25.62 -3.74 -0.61
CA THR A 120 26.88 -3.37 0.04
C THR A 120 28.05 -4.24 -0.44
N GLN A 121 27.87 -5.55 -0.59
CA GLN A 121 28.91 -6.42 -1.18
C GLN A 121 29.20 -6.11 -2.65
N LEU A 122 28.19 -5.84 -3.48
CA LEU A 122 28.38 -5.50 -4.88
C LEU A 122 29.09 -4.15 -5.07
N ILE A 123 28.79 -3.17 -4.21
CA ILE A 123 29.52 -1.89 -4.19
C ILE A 123 30.98 -2.13 -3.79
N PHE A 124 31.23 -2.91 -2.73
CA PHE A 124 32.59 -3.20 -2.28
C PHE A 124 33.43 -3.90 -3.37
N LEU A 125 32.84 -4.87 -4.08
CA LEU A 125 33.49 -5.57 -5.20
C LEU A 125 33.72 -4.67 -6.42
N ARG A 126 32.86 -3.67 -6.66
CA ARG A 126 32.97 -2.73 -7.80
C ARG A 126 34.03 -1.65 -7.58
N TYR A 127 34.36 -1.33 -6.33
CA TYR A 127 35.38 -0.32 -5.96
C TYR A 127 36.71 -0.93 -5.49
N SER A 128 36.87 -2.25 -5.57
CA SER A 128 38.12 -2.96 -5.22
C SER A 128 38.96 -3.37 -6.45
N ASN A 129 38.76 -2.74 -7.61
CA ASN A 129 39.63 -2.87 -8.79
C ASN A 129 40.14 -1.49 -9.22
#